data_AF-V6TIU5-F1
#
_entry.id   AF-V6TIU5-F1
#
_cell.length_a   1.000
_cell.length_b   1.000
_cell.length_c   1.000
_cell.angle_alpha   90.00
_cell.angle_beta   90.00
_cell.angle_gamma   90.00
#
_symmetry.space_group_name_H-M   'P 1'
#
loop_
_entity.id
_entity.type
_entity.pdbx_description
1 polymer ?
#
loop_
_entity_poly.entity_id
_entity_poly.type
_entity_poly.pdbx_seq_one_letter_code
_entity_poly.pdbx_strand_id
1 'polypeptide(L)'
;MKLHKTIRENKMTIAPKSGNTLLITGNINLVDSTGNLNAANVAHVSKLVDKGCIVLLMFYVKNDEEEDAMRKLLERALPSLPQKNLIFFECIQSIYSICRQIEPNYVLDAYDESYKLTSQFFKGRYFKTDADSFRATVNV
;
A
#
# COMPACT_ATOMS: atom_id res chain seq x y z
N MET A 1 21.82 -30.23 23.17
CA MET A 1 21.92 -29.38 21.96
C MET A 1 20.50 -29.07 21.49
N LYS A 2 19.96 -27.87 21.77
CA LYS A 2 18.57 -27.51 21.44
C LYS A 2 18.50 -26.98 20.01
N LEU A 3 17.90 -27.73 19.09
CA LEU A 3 17.57 -27.25 17.74
C LEU A 3 16.64 -26.02 17.88
N HIS A 4 17.16 -24.85 17.51
CA HIS A 4 16.33 -23.68 17.25
C HIS A 4 15.56 -23.95 15.96
N LYS A 5 14.31 -24.39 16.12
CA LYS A 5 13.36 -24.49 15.02
C LYS A 5 12.98 -23.06 14.66
N THR A 6 13.70 -22.47 13.69
CA THR A 6 13.31 -21.21 13.07
C THR A 6 11.91 -21.41 12.50
N ILE A 7 10.90 -20.88 13.19
CA ILE A 7 9.55 -20.77 12.64
C ILE A 7 9.70 -19.83 11.45
N ARG A 8 9.79 -20.38 10.24
CA ARG A 8 9.56 -19.60 9.02
C ARG A 8 8.10 -19.21 9.11
N GLU A 9 7.83 -18.00 9.56
CA GLU A 9 6.54 -17.37 9.31
C GLU A 9 6.30 -17.50 7.80
N ASN A 10 5.26 -18.23 7.42
CA ASN A 10 4.80 -18.28 6.04
C ASN A 10 4.42 -16.84 5.67
N LYS A 11 5.37 -16.06 5.14
CA LYS A 11 5.08 -14.76 4.54
C LYS A 11 4.08 -15.03 3.42
N MET A 12 2.82 -14.69 3.69
CA MET A 12 1.72 -14.92 2.78
C MET A 12 1.88 -13.95 1.61
N THR A 13 2.28 -14.48 0.45
CA THR A 13 2.38 -13.71 -0.79
C THR A 13 1.05 -13.74 -1.52
N ILE A 14 0.56 -12.58 -1.95
CA ILE A 14 -0.64 -12.44 -2.77
C ILE A 14 -0.29 -12.39 -4.25
N ALA A 15 -1.18 -12.90 -5.10
CA ALA A 15 -1.04 -12.87 -6.56
C ALA A 15 -2.29 -12.22 -7.17
N PRO A 16 -2.36 -10.88 -7.21
CA PRO A 16 -3.52 -10.17 -7.70
C PRO A 16 -3.78 -10.45 -9.18
N LYS A 17 -5.06 -10.46 -9.53
CA LYS A 17 -5.56 -10.64 -10.90
C LYS A 17 -6.10 -9.31 -11.43
N SER A 18 -6.25 -9.23 -12.75
CA SER A 18 -6.95 -8.12 -13.39
C SER A 18 -8.33 -7.90 -12.75
N GLY A 19 -8.70 -6.64 -12.54
CA GLY A 19 -9.93 -6.24 -11.86
C GLY A 19 -9.88 -6.33 -10.33
N ASN A 20 -8.84 -6.90 -9.72
CA ASN A 20 -8.69 -6.81 -8.26
C ASN A 20 -8.38 -5.38 -7.85
N THR A 21 -9.07 -4.91 -6.80
CA THR A 21 -8.81 -3.64 -6.14
C THR A 21 -7.79 -3.83 -5.03
N LEU A 22 -6.68 -3.10 -5.13
CA LEU A 22 -5.65 -3.03 -4.11
C LEU A 22 -5.61 -1.63 -3.53
N LEU A 23 -5.62 -1.56 -2.21
CA LEU A 23 -5.46 -0.30 -1.50
C LEU A 23 -4.11 -0.35 -0.76
N ILE A 24 -3.25 0.62 -1.06
CA ILE A 24 -1.85 0.62 -0.66
C ILE A 24 -1.55 1.94 0.05
N THR A 25 -1.07 1.88 1.29
CA THR A 25 -0.47 3.04 1.94
C THR A 25 0.84 3.39 1.24
N GLY A 26 0.93 4.59 0.70
CA GLY A 26 2.06 5.03 -0.10
C GLY A 26 3.21 5.60 0.72
N ASN A 27 2.94 6.26 1.85
CA ASN A 27 4.00 6.59 2.81
C ASN A 27 4.66 5.28 3.31
N ILE A 28 5.96 5.31 3.54
CA ILE A 28 6.81 4.18 3.92
C ILE A 28 7.00 3.15 2.79
N ASN A 29 5.94 2.71 2.12
CA ASN A 29 6.05 1.73 1.03
C ASN A 29 6.64 2.34 -0.24
N LEU A 30 6.17 3.52 -0.65
CA LEU A 30 6.54 4.17 -1.91
C LEU A 30 7.35 5.43 -1.69
N VAL A 31 7.06 6.18 -0.63
CA VAL A 31 7.71 7.45 -0.31
C VAL A 31 8.23 7.40 1.12
N ASP A 32 9.52 7.66 1.30
CA ASP A 32 10.15 7.67 2.62
C ASP A 32 9.83 8.96 3.41
N SER A 33 10.33 9.06 4.64
CA SER A 33 10.12 10.23 5.51
C SER A 33 10.77 11.52 5.00
N THR A 34 11.64 11.43 3.99
CA THR A 34 12.31 12.57 3.36
C THR A 34 11.64 12.98 2.05
N GLY A 35 10.59 12.29 1.63
CA GLY A 35 9.87 12.56 0.38
C GLY A 35 10.47 11.89 -0.85
N ASN A 36 11.44 10.99 -0.69
CA ASN A 36 12.06 10.28 -1.80
C ASN A 36 11.28 9.02 -2.16
N LEU A 37 11.21 8.73 -3.47
CA LEU A 37 10.55 7.53 -3.98
C LEU A 37 11.43 6.29 -3.83
N ASN A 38 10.82 5.20 -3.35
CA ASN A 38 11.35 3.87 -3.55
C ASN A 38 11.06 3.41 -4.98
N ALA A 39 12.01 3.63 -5.88
CA ALA A 39 11.87 3.33 -7.31
C ALA A 39 11.48 1.87 -7.59
N ALA A 40 11.97 0.92 -6.78
CA ALA A 40 11.64 -0.49 -6.95
C ALA A 40 10.16 -0.78 -6.66
N ASN A 41 9.61 -0.17 -5.60
CA ASN A 41 8.21 -0.36 -5.22
C ASN A 41 7.27 0.40 -6.17
N VAL A 42 7.67 1.57 -6.65
CA VAL A 42 6.96 2.32 -7.70
C VAL A 42 6.86 1.49 -8.99
N ALA A 43 7.97 0.93 -9.47
CA ALA A 43 7.95 0.08 -10.66
C ALA A 43 7.05 -1.15 -10.47
N HIS A 44 6.99 -1.67 -9.24
CA HIS A 44 6.12 -2.79 -8.88
C HIS A 44 4.64 -2.39 -8.90
N VAL A 45 4.30 -1.19 -8.45
CA VAL A 45 2.94 -0.63 -8.58
C VAL A 45 2.57 -0.43 -10.04
N SER A 46 3.47 0.08 -10.89
CA SER A 46 3.22 0.22 -12.32
C SER A 46 2.82 -1.12 -12.94
N LYS A 47 3.53 -2.21 -12.60
CA LYS A 47 3.18 -3.56 -13.10
C LYS A 47 1.80 -4.03 -12.65
N LEU A 48 1.34 -3.67 -11.44
CA LEU A 48 -0.03 -3.98 -11.01
C LEU A 48 -1.06 -3.24 -11.86
N VAL A 49 -0.82 -1.96 -12.15
CA VAL A 49 -1.69 -1.16 -13.02
C VAL A 49 -1.72 -1.73 -14.43
N ASP A 50 -0.56 -2.06 -15.01
CA ASP A 50 -0.44 -2.65 -16.35
C ASP A 50 -1.12 -4.02 -16.46
N LYS A 51 -1.14 -4.79 -15.36
CA LYS A 51 -1.89 -6.05 -15.25
C LYS A 51 -3.42 -5.86 -15.19
N GLY A 52 -3.87 -4.61 -15.12
CA GLY A 52 -5.29 -4.24 -15.02
C GLY A 52 -5.85 -4.34 -13.61
N CYS A 53 -5.01 -4.31 -12.57
CA CYS A 53 -5.49 -4.16 -11.21
C CYS A 53 -5.94 -2.71 -10.95
N ILE A 54 -6.95 -2.53 -10.10
CA ILE A 54 -7.40 -1.21 -9.64
C ILE A 54 -6.55 -0.85 -8.41
N VAL A 55 -5.46 -0.12 -8.62
CA VAL A 55 -4.59 0.32 -7.52
C VAL A 55 -5.09 1.66 -6.99
N LEU A 56 -5.33 1.72 -5.69
CA LEU A 56 -5.64 2.92 -4.93
C LEU A 56 -4.47 3.21 -3.99
N LEU A 57 -3.84 4.38 -4.13
CA LEU A 57 -2.73 4.77 -3.27
C LEU A 57 -3.23 5.77 -2.25
N MET A 58 -3.00 5.48 -0.97
CA MET A 58 -3.36 6.36 0.12
C MET A 58 -2.13 7.05 0.69
N PHE A 59 -2.18 8.37 0.84
CA PHE A 59 -1.10 9.16 1.42
C PHE A 59 -1.58 9.99 2.61
N TYR A 60 -0.88 9.83 3.72
CA TYR A 60 -0.94 10.76 4.81
C TYR A 60 -0.25 12.06 4.40
N VAL A 61 -0.98 13.16 4.52
CA VAL A 61 -0.50 14.53 4.27
C VAL A 61 -1.00 15.44 5.38
N LYS A 62 -0.27 16.52 5.65
CA LYS A 62 -0.61 17.46 6.73
C LYS A 62 -1.30 18.72 6.26
N ASN A 63 -1.22 19.01 4.96
CA ASN A 63 -1.74 20.23 4.34
C ASN A 63 -1.81 20.07 2.81
N ASP A 64 -2.44 21.05 2.17
CA ASP A 64 -2.63 21.12 0.73
C ASP A 64 -1.30 21.18 -0.05
N GLU A 65 -0.26 21.83 0.51
CA GLU A 65 1.05 21.94 -0.13
C GLU A 65 1.74 20.56 -0.27
N GLU A 66 1.67 19.75 0.79
CA GLU A 66 2.16 18.37 0.79
C GLU A 66 1.35 17.49 -0.17
N GLU A 67 0.01 17.65 -0.21
CA GLU A 67 -0.86 16.96 -1.17
C GLU A 67 -0.44 17.27 -2.61
N ASP A 68 -0.31 18.55 -2.96
CA ASP A 68 0.06 19.00 -4.30
C ASP A 68 1.45 18.52 -4.70
N ALA A 69 2.41 18.55 -3.76
CA ALA A 69 3.76 18.03 -3.99
C ALA A 69 3.74 16.52 -4.26
N MET A 70 2.98 15.77 -3.46
CA MET A 70 2.83 14.32 -3.61
C MET A 70 2.14 13.96 -4.94
N ARG A 71 1.09 14.71 -5.31
CA ARG A 71 0.37 14.53 -6.58
C ARG A 71 1.31 14.69 -7.78
N LYS A 72 2.07 15.78 -7.82
CA LYS A 72 3.06 16.06 -8.89
C LYS A 72 4.17 15.02 -8.94
N LEU A 73 4.64 14.56 -7.78
CA LEU A 73 5.67 13.51 -7.68
C LEU A 73 5.16 12.19 -8.29
N LEU A 74 3.95 11.79 -7.94
CA LEU A 74 3.36 10.52 -8.38
C LEU A 74 2.86 10.55 -9.82
N GLU A 75 2.35 11.68 -10.30
CA GLU A 75 1.97 11.84 -11.70
C GLU A 75 3.15 11.58 -12.64
N ARG A 76 4.36 12.04 -12.24
CA ARG A 76 5.59 11.78 -13.00
C ARG A 76 6.05 10.33 -12.88
N ALA A 77 5.94 9.74 -11.70
CA ALA A 77 6.47 8.41 -11.41
C ALA A 77 5.55 7.25 -11.84
N LEU A 78 4.24 7.50 -11.87
CA LEU A 78 3.17 6.54 -12.19
C LEU A 78 2.16 7.19 -13.16
N PRO A 79 2.57 7.57 -14.38
CA PRO A 79 1.70 8.29 -15.32
C PRO A 79 0.45 7.50 -15.73
N SER A 80 0.51 6.16 -15.66
CA SER A 80 -0.63 5.28 -15.97
C SER A 80 -1.64 5.16 -14.82
N LEU A 81 -1.32 5.64 -13.61
CA LEU A 81 -2.22 5.57 -12.47
C LEU A 81 -3.25 6.72 -12.56
N PRO A 82 -4.57 6.43 -12.56
CA PRO A 82 -5.57 7.49 -12.58
C PRO A 82 -5.45 8.40 -11.36
N GLN A 83 -5.45 9.73 -11.56
CA GLN A 83 -5.31 10.69 -10.47
C GLN A 83 -6.41 10.58 -9.40
N LYS A 84 -7.61 10.13 -9.78
CA LYS A 84 -8.73 9.83 -8.86
C LYS A 84 -8.47 8.64 -7.93
N ASN A 85 -7.44 7.85 -8.20
CA ASN A 85 -7.03 6.72 -7.37
C ASN A 85 -6.01 7.12 -6.29
N LEU A 86 -5.60 8.40 -6.26
CA LEU A 86 -4.84 8.97 -5.16
C LEU A 86 -5.81 9.43 -4.07
N ILE A 87 -5.65 8.91 -2.87
CA ILE A 87 -6.48 9.21 -1.70
C ILE A 87 -5.59 9.89 -0.66
N PHE A 88 -5.88 11.13 -0.33
CA PHE A 88 -5.15 11.89 0.68
C PHE A 88 -5.93 11.87 1.99
N PHE A 89 -5.24 11.74 3.11
CA PHE A 89 -5.85 11.71 4.43
C PHE A 89 -4.96 12.38 5.48
N GLU A 90 -5.58 13.00 6.49
CA GLU A 90 -4.87 13.74 7.55
C GLU A 90 -4.79 12.94 8.87
N CYS A 91 -5.36 11.74 8.89
CA CYS A 91 -5.54 10.95 10.10
C CYS A 91 -5.43 9.45 9.77
N ILE A 92 -4.48 8.75 10.41
CA ILE A 92 -4.19 7.32 10.13
C ILE A 92 -5.43 6.45 10.37
N GLN A 93 -6.26 6.79 11.36
CA GLN A 93 -7.47 6.06 11.70
C GLN A 93 -8.52 6.10 10.56
N SER A 94 -8.45 7.07 9.65
CA SER A 94 -9.34 7.16 8.47
C SER A 94 -9.18 5.96 7.53
N ILE A 95 -8.02 5.28 7.54
CA ILE A 95 -7.77 4.09 6.72
C ILE A 95 -8.85 3.02 6.94
N TYR A 96 -9.29 2.83 8.19
CA TYR A 96 -10.35 1.88 8.50
C TYR A 96 -11.66 2.21 7.77
N SER A 97 -12.09 3.47 7.84
CA SER A 97 -13.32 3.94 7.20
C SER A 97 -13.24 3.85 5.68
N ILE A 98 -12.09 4.21 5.10
CA ILE A 98 -11.85 4.08 3.65
C ILE A 98 -11.93 2.62 3.22
N CYS A 99 -11.27 1.70 3.94
CA CYS A 99 -11.31 0.27 3.63
C CYS A 99 -12.73 -0.29 3.68
N ARG A 100 -13.57 0.18 4.62
CA ARG A 100 -14.98 -0.24 4.74
C ARG A 100 -15.88 0.23 3.62
N GLN A 101 -15.62 1.40 3.04
CA GLN A 101 -16.44 1.93 1.96
C GLN A 101 -16.04 1.34 0.60
N ILE A 102 -14.74 1.11 0.40
CA ILE A 102 -14.20 0.63 -0.87
C ILE A 102 -14.27 -0.90 -0.97
N GLU A 103 -14.16 -1.59 0.17
CA GLU A 103 -14.07 -3.05 0.27
C GLU A 103 -13.04 -3.67 -0.70
N PRO A 104 -11.77 -3.25 -0.64
CA PRO A 104 -10.76 -3.74 -1.58
C PRO A 104 -10.51 -5.25 -1.42
N ASN A 105 -10.03 -5.88 -2.48
CA ASN A 105 -9.61 -7.29 -2.43
C ASN A 105 -8.40 -7.47 -1.52
N TYR A 106 -7.48 -6.51 -1.54
CA TYR A 106 -6.25 -6.52 -0.75
C TYR A 106 -5.93 -5.14 -0.19
N VAL A 107 -5.39 -5.10 1.03
CA VAL A 107 -4.87 -3.90 1.68
C VAL A 107 -3.42 -4.12 2.08
N LEU A 108 -2.56 -3.20 1.68
CA LEU A 108 -1.15 -3.13 2.07
C LEU A 108 -0.93 -1.89 2.94
N ASP A 109 -0.75 -2.13 4.23
CA ASP A 109 -0.67 -1.09 5.24
C ASP A 109 0.70 -1.04 5.91
N ALA A 110 1.33 0.14 5.91
CA ALA A 110 2.60 0.39 6.55
C ALA A 110 2.49 1.02 7.94
N TYR A 111 1.30 1.38 8.41
CA TYR A 111 1.08 1.93 9.74
C TYR A 111 0.66 0.84 10.73
N ASP A 112 1.31 0.78 11.89
CA ASP A 112 1.01 -0.25 12.90
C ASP A 112 -0.36 -0.05 13.53
N GLU A 113 -0.74 1.22 13.70
CA GLU A 113 -2.00 1.62 14.32
C GLU A 113 -3.20 1.17 13.49
N SER A 114 -3.28 1.57 12.23
CA SER A 114 -4.38 1.17 11.34
C SER A 114 -4.37 -0.33 11.06
N TYR A 115 -3.21 -0.99 11.04
CA TYR A 115 -3.13 -2.44 10.89
C TYR A 115 -3.79 -3.17 12.06
N LYS A 116 -3.45 -2.82 13.29
CA LYS A 116 -4.04 -3.43 14.50
C LYS A 116 -5.56 -3.23 14.56
N LEU A 117 -6.05 -2.08 14.11
CA LEU A 117 -7.47 -1.75 14.07
C LEU A 117 -8.22 -2.48 12.95
N THR A 118 -7.73 -2.37 11.72
CA THR A 118 -8.48 -2.75 10.51
C THR A 118 -8.37 -4.24 10.20
N SER A 119 -7.24 -4.89 10.51
CA SER A 119 -7.03 -6.32 10.25
C SER A 119 -8.06 -7.23 10.92
N GLN A 120 -8.63 -6.79 12.05
CA GLN A 120 -9.68 -7.52 12.77
C GLN A 120 -10.96 -7.71 11.95
N PHE A 121 -11.23 -6.77 11.03
CA PHE A 121 -12.42 -6.74 10.18
C PHE A 121 -12.16 -7.24 8.74
N PHE A 122 -10.89 -7.29 8.32
CA PHE A 122 -10.46 -7.65 6.96
C PHE A 122 -9.55 -8.90 6.93
N LYS A 123 -9.99 -9.97 7.59
CA LYS A 123 -9.23 -11.24 7.66
C LYS A 123 -8.89 -11.78 6.27
N GLY A 124 -7.62 -12.15 6.08
CA GLY A 124 -7.11 -12.72 4.82
C GLY A 124 -6.95 -11.72 3.66
N ARG A 125 -7.30 -10.44 3.89
CA ARG A 125 -7.20 -9.36 2.90
C ARG A 125 -6.23 -8.24 3.31
N TYR A 126 -5.84 -8.20 4.58
CA TYR A 126 -5.06 -7.11 5.17
C TYR A 126 -3.63 -7.55 5.49
N PHE A 127 -2.64 -6.87 4.91
CA PHE A 127 -1.23 -7.25 4.98
C PHE A 127 -0.41 -6.09 5.53
N LYS A 128 0.37 -6.37 6.59
CA LYS A 128 1.36 -5.44 7.11
C LYS A 128 2.55 -5.41 6.17
N THR A 129 2.96 -4.23 5.74
CA THR A 129 4.07 -4.03 4.81
C THR A 129 4.96 -2.86 5.22
N ASP A 130 6.11 -2.77 4.59
CA ASP A 130 7.06 -1.67 4.65
C ASP A 130 7.85 -1.62 3.33
N ALA A 131 8.81 -0.70 3.23
CA ALA A 131 9.65 -0.54 2.03
C ALA A 131 10.30 -1.84 1.55
N ASP A 132 10.70 -2.73 2.46
CA ASP A 132 11.46 -3.94 2.15
C ASP A 132 10.57 -5.15 1.88
N SER A 133 9.46 -5.26 2.59
CA SER A 133 8.54 -6.39 2.51
C SER A 133 7.48 -6.24 1.41
N PHE A 134 7.20 -5.02 0.93
CA PHE A 134 6.15 -4.74 -0.05
C PHE A 134 6.19 -5.69 -1.27
N ARG A 135 7.37 -5.83 -1.91
CA ARG A 135 7.54 -6.67 -3.10
C ARG A 135 7.51 -8.17 -2.81
N ALA A 136 7.83 -8.58 -1.60
CA ALA A 136 7.72 -9.98 -1.18
C ALA A 136 6.26 -10.37 -0.87
N THR A 137 5.45 -9.38 -0.50
CA THR A 137 4.03 -9.57 -0.20
C THR A 137 3.19 -9.65 -1.46
N VAL A 138 3.51 -8.93 -2.53
CA VAL A 138 2.70 -8.91 -3.78
C VAL A 138 3.48 -9.43 -4.98
N ASN A 139 3.01 -10.51 -5.60
CA ASN A 139 3.52 -10.97 -6.88
C ASN A 139 2.82 -10.27 -8.05
N VAL A 140 3.61 -9.68 -8.94
CA VAL A 140 3.15 -8.96 -10.14
C VAL A 140 3.38 -9.76 -11.39
#